data_AF-A0A430HJP5-F1
#
_entry.id   AF-A0A430HJP5-F1
#
_cell.length_a   1.000
_cell.length_b   1.000
_cell.length_c   1.000
_cell.angle_alpha   90.00
_cell.angle_beta   90.00
_cell.angle_gamma   90.00
#
_symmetry.space_group_name_H-M   'P 1'
#
loop_
_entity.id
_entity.type
_entity.pdbx_description
1 polymer ?
#
loop_
_entity_poly.entity_id
_entity_poly.type
_entity_poly.pdbx_seq_one_letter_code
_entity_poly.pdbx_strand_id
1 'polypeptide(L)'
;MDIRIFAPHWGSNELEPAVFIDRVKAAGFDGIEMSLPLDAAQRDDWTSRIAGAGLLLIAQQWETVFHADFDAHRDALAGYLANACGARPLLVNTHTGKDFYTHEQNLELIALTGRIAREHGVPIVHEIHRSRFSGHPMLLLPYLRALPELELTADLSHWCCACESLLEDQPATLDATLPHVRHIHARVGHAQGPQVSDFRAPQFAAELARHLGWWDRIVALRRAAGAATMTITPEFGPVPYTQTMPFSGEPLSDAWDQNVAMLRLLRERYAA
;
A
#
# COMPACT_ATOMS: atom_id res chain seq x y z
N MET A 1 -11.37 -2.83 -17.75
CA MET A 1 -10.27 -2.41 -16.85
C MET A 1 -9.59 -3.65 -16.34
N ASP A 2 -8.31 -3.79 -16.64
CA ASP A 2 -7.44 -4.86 -16.19
C ASP A 2 -7.07 -4.67 -14.71
N ILE A 3 -7.03 -5.75 -13.93
CA ILE A 3 -6.68 -5.69 -12.50
C ILE A 3 -5.42 -6.52 -12.30
N ARG A 4 -4.35 -5.84 -11.86
CA ARG A 4 -3.04 -6.44 -11.60
C ARG A 4 -2.81 -6.56 -10.10
N ILE A 5 -2.45 -7.76 -9.66
CA ILE A 5 -2.27 -8.07 -8.23
C ILE A 5 -0.80 -8.35 -7.94
N PHE A 6 -0.23 -7.65 -6.97
CA PHE A 6 1.19 -7.65 -6.65
C PHE A 6 1.44 -8.40 -5.34
N ALA A 7 2.56 -9.13 -5.28
CA ALA A 7 3.02 -9.72 -4.04
C ALA A 7 3.77 -8.66 -3.22
N PRO A 8 3.43 -8.47 -1.93
CA PRO A 8 4.26 -7.66 -1.05
C PRO A 8 5.58 -8.39 -0.78
N HIS A 9 6.71 -7.71 -0.98
CA HIS A 9 8.01 -8.21 -0.51
C HIS A 9 8.13 -8.14 1.02
N TRP A 10 7.36 -7.23 1.64
CA TRP A 10 7.33 -7.11 3.09
C TRP A 10 6.92 -8.43 3.77
N GLY A 11 7.71 -8.86 4.75
CA GLY A 11 7.59 -10.19 5.36
C GLY A 11 8.42 -11.28 4.69
N SER A 12 9.13 -10.98 3.59
CA SER A 12 10.01 -11.90 2.87
C SER A 12 11.46 -11.42 2.77
N ASN A 13 11.86 -10.43 3.59
CA ASN A 13 13.17 -9.78 3.52
C ASN A 13 14.38 -10.72 3.70
N GLU A 14 14.19 -11.87 4.35
CA GLU A 14 15.23 -12.87 4.60
C GLU A 14 15.43 -13.82 3.39
N LEU A 15 14.55 -13.76 2.39
CA LEU A 15 14.66 -14.60 1.21
C LEU A 15 15.60 -13.98 0.19
N GLU A 16 16.45 -14.82 -0.39
CA GLU A 16 17.24 -14.45 -1.55
C GLU A 16 16.34 -13.99 -2.72
N PRO A 17 16.75 -12.97 -3.51
CA PRO A 17 15.90 -12.37 -4.53
C PRO A 17 15.28 -13.38 -5.52
N ALA A 18 16.09 -14.34 -5.98
CA ALA A 18 15.63 -15.38 -6.90
C ALA A 18 14.56 -16.29 -6.27
N VAL A 19 14.73 -16.65 -5.00
CA VAL A 19 13.79 -17.52 -4.27
C VAL A 19 12.44 -16.81 -4.10
N PHE A 20 12.47 -15.53 -3.72
CA PHE A 20 11.24 -14.75 -3.59
C PHE A 20 10.53 -14.60 -4.93
N ILE A 21 11.25 -14.22 -5.99
CA ILE A 21 10.69 -14.04 -7.33
C ILE A 21 10.05 -15.34 -7.85
N ASP A 22 10.70 -16.49 -7.67
CA ASP A 22 10.13 -17.79 -8.06
C ASP A 22 8.85 -18.11 -7.28
N ARG A 23 8.83 -17.81 -5.97
CA ARG A 23 7.64 -17.97 -5.12
C ARG A 23 6.48 -17.10 -5.60
N VAL A 24 6.75 -15.85 -5.99
CA VAL A 24 5.76 -14.90 -6.52
C VAL A 24 5.16 -15.41 -7.84
N LYS A 25 6.01 -15.87 -8.78
CA LYS A 25 5.56 -16.45 -10.05
C LYS A 25 4.71 -17.70 -9.83
N ALA A 26 5.17 -18.60 -8.96
CA ALA A 26 4.47 -19.84 -8.67
C ALA A 26 3.09 -19.61 -8.03
N ALA A 27 2.95 -18.56 -7.21
CA ALA A 27 1.67 -18.17 -6.63
C ALA A 27 0.70 -17.52 -7.64
N GLY A 28 1.21 -16.99 -8.76
CA GLY A 28 0.42 -16.36 -9.82
C GLY A 28 0.12 -14.88 -9.60
N PHE A 29 1.01 -14.14 -8.94
CA PHE A 29 0.95 -12.68 -8.91
C PHE A 29 1.42 -12.07 -10.25
N ASP A 30 0.94 -10.87 -10.56
CA ASP A 30 1.32 -10.14 -11.79
C ASP A 30 2.58 -9.29 -11.61
N GLY A 31 2.98 -9.05 -10.35
CA GLY A 31 4.13 -8.22 -10.03
C GLY A 31 4.53 -8.30 -8.56
N ILE A 32 5.53 -7.49 -8.21
CA ILE A 32 6.07 -7.34 -6.85
C ILE A 32 5.92 -5.88 -6.43
N GLU A 33 5.51 -5.68 -5.18
CA GLU A 33 5.63 -4.40 -4.50
C GLU A 33 6.73 -4.47 -3.44
N MET A 34 7.74 -3.62 -3.55
CA MET A 34 8.89 -3.64 -2.64
C MET A 34 9.57 -2.27 -2.49
N SER A 35 10.22 -2.05 -1.35
CA SER A 35 11.24 -1.00 -1.23
C SER A 35 12.48 -1.38 -2.01
N LEU A 36 13.09 -0.39 -2.68
CA LEU A 36 14.27 -0.61 -3.50
C LEU A 36 15.54 -0.22 -2.75
N PRO A 37 16.60 -1.06 -2.80
CA PRO A 37 17.90 -0.69 -2.24
C PRO A 37 18.41 0.63 -2.81
N LEU A 38 19.10 1.42 -1.98
CA LEU A 38 19.80 2.62 -2.44
C LEU A 38 21.10 2.28 -3.19
N ASP A 39 21.69 1.11 -2.91
CA ASP A 39 22.82 0.62 -3.69
C ASP A 39 22.36 0.29 -5.12
N ALA A 40 22.98 0.96 -6.09
CA ALA A 40 22.57 0.86 -7.49
C ALA A 40 22.74 -0.56 -8.05
N ALA A 41 23.80 -1.27 -7.66
CA ALA A 41 24.05 -2.62 -8.16
C ALA A 41 22.99 -3.60 -7.64
N GLN A 42 22.64 -3.51 -6.35
CA GLN A 42 21.57 -4.32 -5.77
C GLN A 42 20.20 -3.99 -6.37
N ARG A 43 19.88 -2.70 -6.54
CA ARG A 43 18.64 -2.27 -7.18
C ARG A 43 18.54 -2.78 -8.62
N ASP A 44 19.62 -2.67 -9.38
CA ASP A 44 19.67 -3.08 -10.78
C ASP A 44 19.57 -4.62 -10.92
N ASP A 45 20.15 -5.38 -9.98
CA ASP A 45 19.98 -6.84 -9.90
C ASP A 45 18.51 -7.21 -9.63
N TRP A 46 17.87 -6.62 -8.62
CA TRP A 46 16.45 -6.83 -8.31
C TRP A 46 15.56 -6.51 -9.51
N THR A 47 15.66 -5.29 -10.05
CA THR A 47 14.80 -4.84 -11.16
C THR A 47 15.01 -5.69 -12.42
N SER A 48 16.24 -6.10 -12.72
CA SER A 48 16.55 -6.98 -13.86
C SER A 48 15.96 -8.38 -13.69
N ARG A 49 16.01 -8.96 -12.48
CA ARG A 49 15.41 -10.28 -12.21
C ARG A 49 13.90 -10.24 -12.27
N ILE A 50 13.27 -9.20 -11.70
CA ILE A 50 11.81 -9.01 -11.76
C ILE A 50 11.35 -8.90 -13.21
N ALA A 51 12.01 -8.06 -14.02
CA ALA A 51 11.72 -7.91 -15.44
C ALA A 51 11.96 -9.22 -16.21
N GLY A 52 13.09 -9.90 -15.97
CA GLY A 52 13.42 -11.20 -16.59
C GLY A 52 12.44 -12.32 -16.22
N ALA A 53 11.78 -12.20 -15.07
CA ALA A 53 10.70 -13.09 -14.65
C ALA A 53 9.35 -12.79 -15.32
N GLY A 54 9.22 -11.67 -16.04
CA GLY A 54 7.96 -11.19 -16.63
C GLY A 54 7.02 -10.55 -15.61
N LEU A 55 7.53 -10.17 -14.44
CA LEU A 55 6.76 -9.54 -13.36
C LEU A 55 6.82 -8.02 -13.47
N LEU A 56 5.74 -7.36 -13.06
CA LEU A 56 5.66 -5.92 -12.92
C LEU A 56 6.26 -5.45 -11.58
N LEU A 57 6.59 -4.16 -11.47
CA LEU A 57 7.12 -3.56 -10.24
C LEU A 57 6.27 -2.38 -9.78
N ILE A 58 5.92 -2.38 -8.51
CA ILE A 58 5.54 -1.20 -7.72
C ILE A 58 6.68 -0.96 -6.72
N ALA A 59 7.16 0.27 -6.63
CA ALA A 59 8.12 0.62 -5.59
C ALA A 59 7.38 1.16 -4.36
N GLN A 60 7.74 0.71 -3.18
CA GLN A 60 7.17 1.14 -1.90
C GLN A 60 8.21 1.94 -1.13
N GLN A 61 7.89 3.17 -0.76
CA GLN A 61 8.75 4.03 0.04
C GLN A 61 8.18 4.14 1.46
N TRP A 62 8.93 3.69 2.46
CA TRP A 62 8.55 3.72 3.90
C TRP A 62 9.71 4.12 4.84
N GLU A 63 10.93 4.13 4.33
CA GLU A 63 12.20 4.21 5.05
C GLU A 63 12.41 5.56 5.75
N THR A 64 11.63 6.59 5.41
CA THR A 64 11.66 7.88 6.11
C THR A 64 11.26 7.78 7.59
N VAL A 65 10.74 6.63 8.03
CA VAL A 65 10.53 6.31 9.45
C VAL A 65 11.82 6.38 10.29
N PHE A 66 13.00 6.20 9.67
CA PHE A 66 14.30 6.30 10.35
C PHE A 66 14.77 7.74 10.59
N HIS A 67 14.00 8.74 10.12
CA HIS A 67 14.34 10.16 10.22
C HIS A 67 13.28 10.89 11.04
N ALA A 68 13.65 11.30 12.26
CA ALA A 68 12.74 11.96 13.20
C ALA A 68 12.56 13.47 12.91
N ASP A 69 13.65 14.12 12.51
CA ASP A 69 13.66 15.55 12.17
C ASP A 69 13.04 15.81 10.79
N PHE A 70 12.34 16.94 10.64
CA PHE A 70 11.62 17.28 9.41
C PHE A 70 12.55 17.48 8.20
N ASP A 71 13.64 18.24 8.35
CA ASP A 71 14.55 18.50 7.24
C ASP A 71 15.26 17.21 6.81
N ALA A 72 15.70 16.42 7.79
CA ALA A 72 16.28 15.10 7.52
C ALA A 72 15.27 14.14 6.83
N HIS A 73 14.00 14.17 7.25
CA HIS A 73 12.93 13.40 6.61
C HIS A 73 12.70 13.84 5.17
N ARG A 74 12.64 15.15 4.91
CA ARG A 74 12.46 15.72 3.56
C ARG A 74 13.58 15.29 2.63
N ASP A 75 14.82 15.43 3.07
CA ASP A 75 15.99 15.11 2.25
C ASP A 75 16.07 13.61 1.97
N ALA A 76 15.77 12.77 2.98
CA ALA A 76 15.66 11.34 2.81
C ALA A 76 14.54 10.95 1.83
N LEU A 77 13.35 11.56 1.98
CA LEU A 77 12.21 11.32 1.08
C LEU A 77 12.59 11.63 -0.37
N ALA A 78 13.28 12.76 -0.62
CA ALA A 78 13.77 13.10 -1.95
C ALA A 78 14.69 12.02 -2.53
N GLY A 79 15.67 11.56 -1.74
CA GLY A 79 16.62 10.52 -2.16
C GLY A 79 15.94 9.18 -2.47
N TYR A 80 15.06 8.70 -1.58
CA TYR A 80 14.35 7.43 -1.79
C TYR A 80 13.40 7.49 -2.99
N LEU A 81 12.65 8.58 -3.15
CA LEU A 81 11.74 8.72 -4.29
C LEU A 81 12.48 8.87 -5.61
N ALA A 82 13.58 9.62 -5.67
CA ALA A 82 14.41 9.70 -6.87
C ALA A 82 14.99 8.32 -7.24
N ASN A 83 15.46 7.55 -6.23
CA ASN A 83 15.91 6.18 -6.44
C ASN A 83 14.80 5.27 -6.97
N ALA A 84 13.63 5.31 -6.34
CA ALA A 84 12.48 4.50 -6.71
C ALA A 84 11.98 4.83 -8.12
N CYS A 85 11.77 6.11 -8.42
CA CYS A 85 11.36 6.56 -9.75
C CYS A 85 12.42 6.29 -10.82
N GLY A 86 13.70 6.34 -10.48
CA GLY A 86 14.81 5.99 -11.37
C GLY A 86 14.75 4.55 -11.88
N ALA A 87 14.16 3.63 -11.11
CA ALA A 87 13.91 2.25 -11.52
C ALA A 87 12.71 2.08 -12.48
N ARG A 88 11.97 3.17 -12.76
CA ARG A 88 10.78 3.21 -13.63
C ARG A 88 9.74 2.11 -13.31
N PRO A 89 9.26 2.00 -12.05
CA PRO A 89 8.15 1.13 -11.71
C PRO A 89 6.85 1.62 -12.38
N LEU A 90 5.78 0.84 -12.27
CA LEU A 90 4.44 1.27 -12.71
C LEU A 90 3.93 2.48 -11.93
N LEU A 91 4.21 2.52 -10.63
CA LEU A 91 3.98 3.64 -9.73
C LEU A 91 4.88 3.47 -8.50
N VAL A 92 5.03 4.54 -7.73
CA VAL A 92 5.59 4.51 -6.38
C VAL A 92 4.48 4.72 -5.36
N ASN A 93 4.30 3.77 -4.45
CA ASN A 93 3.52 3.96 -3.24
C ASN A 93 4.42 4.59 -2.16
N THR A 94 3.95 5.61 -1.45
CA THR A 94 4.77 6.32 -0.45
C THR A 94 4.04 6.59 0.85
N HIS A 95 4.77 6.34 1.94
CA HIS A 95 4.49 6.74 3.30
C HIS A 95 4.94 8.17 3.57
N THR A 96 4.35 9.13 2.85
CA THR A 96 4.72 10.54 2.94
C THR A 96 4.36 11.15 4.30
N GLY A 97 5.25 12.00 4.82
CA GLY A 97 4.96 12.88 5.95
C GLY A 97 4.68 12.18 7.28
N LYS A 98 4.12 12.92 8.23
CA LYS A 98 3.76 12.44 9.58
C LYS A 98 2.45 13.08 10.03
N ASP A 99 1.73 12.39 10.91
CA ASP A 99 0.51 12.90 11.54
C ASP A 99 0.75 14.05 12.54
N PHE A 100 1.98 14.17 13.06
CA PHE A 100 2.38 15.24 13.98
C PHE A 100 3.10 16.41 13.31
N TYR A 101 3.38 16.36 12.01
CA TYR A 101 3.90 17.51 11.26
C TYR A 101 2.80 18.55 11.02
N THR A 102 3.18 19.82 10.88
CA THR A 102 2.19 20.86 10.55
C THR A 102 1.57 20.62 9.19
N HIS A 103 0.45 21.28 8.93
CA HIS A 103 -0.22 21.18 7.64
C HIS A 103 0.71 21.60 6.49
N GLU A 104 1.43 22.70 6.69
CA GLU A 104 2.38 23.29 5.74
C GLU A 104 3.58 22.37 5.48
N GLN A 105 4.12 21.74 6.53
CA GLN A 105 5.22 20.77 6.40
C GLN A 105 4.79 19.57 5.54
N ASN A 106 3.62 19.01 5.80
CA ASN A 106 3.11 17.90 4.98
C ASN A 106 2.80 18.34 3.53
N LEU A 107 2.29 19.56 3.32
CA LEU A 107 2.11 20.13 1.98
C LEU A 107 3.45 20.29 1.23
N GLU A 108 4.52 20.70 1.93
CA GLU A 108 5.86 20.79 1.36
C GLU A 108 6.34 19.41 0.85
N LEU A 109 6.13 18.37 1.65
CA LEU A 109 6.50 16.99 1.28
C LEU A 109 5.66 16.47 0.10
N ILE A 110 4.35 16.72 0.09
CA ILE A 110 3.48 16.36 -1.05
C ILE A 110 3.87 17.14 -2.32
N ALA A 111 4.23 18.41 -2.20
CA ALA A 111 4.73 19.19 -3.33
C ALA A 111 6.07 18.65 -3.84
N LEU A 112 6.95 18.19 -2.95
CA LEU A 112 8.20 17.53 -3.30
C LEU A 112 7.95 16.22 -4.06
N THR A 113 7.06 15.34 -3.57
CA THR A 113 6.73 14.08 -4.27
C THR A 113 6.17 14.37 -5.66
N GLY A 114 5.25 15.35 -5.79
CA GLY A 114 4.68 15.74 -7.08
C GLY A 114 5.71 16.30 -8.06
N ARG A 115 6.75 17.00 -7.60
CA ARG A 115 7.87 17.43 -8.47
C ARG A 115 8.67 16.24 -8.99
N ILE A 116 9.06 15.32 -8.11
CA ILE A 116 9.84 14.13 -8.48
C ILE A 116 9.04 13.23 -9.44
N ALA A 117 7.74 13.04 -9.19
CA ALA A 117 6.85 12.28 -10.06
C ALA A 117 6.86 12.83 -11.50
N ARG A 118 6.76 14.15 -11.66
CA ARG A 118 6.79 14.82 -12.97
C ARG A 118 8.16 14.74 -13.65
N GLU A 119 9.24 14.91 -12.89
CA GLU A 119 10.61 14.82 -13.40
C GLU A 119 10.91 13.45 -14.02
N HIS A 120 10.48 12.38 -13.36
CA HIS A 120 10.72 11.02 -13.81
C HIS A 120 9.63 10.44 -14.71
N GLY A 121 8.46 11.08 -14.79
CA GLY A 121 7.29 10.54 -15.49
C GLY A 121 6.72 9.28 -14.85
N VAL A 122 6.93 9.08 -13.54
CA VAL A 122 6.44 7.93 -12.76
C VAL A 122 5.39 8.43 -11.76
N PRO A 123 4.16 7.88 -11.76
CA PRO A 123 3.15 8.25 -10.77
C PRO A 123 3.61 7.95 -9.34
N ILE A 124 3.37 8.87 -8.43
CA ILE A 124 3.59 8.68 -6.98
C ILE A 124 2.23 8.84 -6.29
N VAL A 125 1.86 7.86 -5.49
CA VAL A 125 0.59 7.82 -4.77
C VAL A 125 0.82 7.69 -3.26
N HIS A 126 -0.04 8.33 -2.48
CA HIS A 126 0.15 8.47 -1.04
C HIS A 126 -0.69 7.46 -0.28
N GLU A 127 -0.05 6.63 0.54
CA GLU A 127 -0.76 5.61 1.30
C GLU A 127 -1.58 6.22 2.44
N ILE A 128 -2.81 5.75 2.59
CA ILE A 128 -3.58 5.92 3.81
C ILE A 128 -2.94 5.03 4.88
N HIS A 129 -2.11 5.62 5.74
CA HIS A 129 -1.36 4.86 6.73
C HIS A 129 -1.34 5.60 8.07
N ARG A 130 -1.63 4.88 9.18
CA ARG A 130 -1.55 5.46 10.54
C ARG A 130 -0.14 6.00 10.78
N SER A 131 0.07 7.09 11.52
CA SER A 131 1.38 7.79 11.65
C SER A 131 1.85 8.57 10.41
N ARG A 132 1.01 8.74 9.38
CA ARG A 132 1.25 9.63 8.23
C ARG A 132 0.18 10.72 8.18
N PHE A 133 0.37 11.73 7.34
CA PHE A 133 -0.59 12.84 7.19
C PHE A 133 -2.01 12.37 6.82
N SER A 134 -2.12 11.17 6.26
CA SER A 134 -3.34 10.50 5.84
C SER A 134 -3.96 9.58 6.90
N GLY A 135 -3.35 9.45 8.08
CA GLY A 135 -3.60 8.37 9.03
C GLY A 135 -4.98 8.34 9.70
N HIS A 136 -5.76 9.41 9.56
CA HIS A 136 -7.15 9.49 10.00
C HIS A 136 -7.94 10.32 8.98
N PRO A 137 -9.24 10.05 8.74
CA PRO A 137 -10.08 10.83 7.84
C PRO A 137 -9.95 12.34 7.98
N MET A 138 -10.03 12.82 9.22
CA MET A 138 -9.97 14.26 9.52
C MET A 138 -8.59 14.88 9.27
N LEU A 139 -7.53 14.07 9.23
CA LEU A 139 -6.21 14.53 8.80
C LEU A 139 -6.13 14.63 7.27
N LEU A 140 -6.65 13.63 6.53
CA LEU A 140 -6.54 13.57 5.07
C LEU A 140 -7.46 14.56 4.32
N LEU A 141 -8.72 14.70 4.75
CA LEU A 141 -9.74 15.46 4.02
C LEU A 141 -9.35 16.93 3.71
N PRO A 142 -8.67 17.69 4.59
CA PRO A 142 -8.14 19.01 4.24
C PRO A 142 -7.21 19.00 3.02
N TYR A 143 -6.35 17.98 2.88
CA TYR A 143 -5.45 17.86 1.75
C TYR A 143 -6.19 17.55 0.46
N LEU A 144 -7.19 16.66 0.48
CA LEU A 144 -7.99 16.36 -0.72
C LEU A 144 -8.80 17.56 -1.23
N ARG A 145 -9.22 18.46 -0.32
CA ARG A 145 -9.86 19.72 -0.70
C ARG A 145 -8.87 20.71 -1.33
N ALA A 146 -7.65 20.78 -0.79
CA ALA A 146 -6.61 21.69 -1.29
C ALA A 146 -5.95 21.18 -2.58
N LEU A 147 -5.88 19.86 -2.75
CA LEU A 147 -5.20 19.15 -3.84
C LEU A 147 -6.15 18.11 -4.46
N PRO A 148 -7.13 18.51 -5.29
CA PRO A 148 -8.10 17.60 -5.89
C PRO A 148 -7.49 16.51 -6.77
N GLU A 149 -6.26 16.70 -7.25
CA GLU A 149 -5.49 15.75 -8.04
C GLU A 149 -4.69 14.75 -7.19
N LEU A 150 -4.68 14.89 -5.86
CA LEU A 150 -3.91 14.01 -4.99
C LEU A 150 -4.37 12.55 -5.17
N GLU A 151 -3.41 11.68 -5.47
CA GLU A 151 -3.64 10.27 -5.75
C GLU A 151 -3.25 9.42 -4.54
N LEU A 152 -4.08 8.42 -4.21
CA LEU A 152 -3.96 7.64 -2.98
C LEU A 152 -3.72 6.15 -3.24
N THR A 153 -2.96 5.52 -2.35
CA THR A 153 -3.08 4.10 -2.05
C THR A 153 -4.07 3.92 -0.92
N ALA A 154 -5.15 3.18 -1.17
CA ALA A 154 -6.14 2.87 -0.15
C ALA A 154 -5.71 1.65 0.65
N ASP A 155 -5.15 1.89 1.84
CA ASP A 155 -5.15 0.93 2.93
C ASP A 155 -6.12 1.41 4.05
N LEU A 156 -7.39 1.05 3.89
CA LEU A 156 -8.44 1.47 4.84
C LEU A 156 -8.37 0.71 6.17
N SER A 157 -7.55 -0.34 6.29
CA SER A 157 -7.35 -1.05 7.55
C SER A 157 -6.75 -0.13 8.62
N HIS A 158 -5.95 0.85 8.22
CA HIS A 158 -5.41 1.87 9.12
C HIS A 158 -6.49 2.77 9.70
N TRP A 159 -7.47 3.17 8.89
CA TRP A 159 -8.60 3.96 9.38
C TRP A 159 -9.52 3.15 10.29
N CYS A 160 -9.66 1.84 10.08
CA CYS A 160 -10.40 0.99 11.02
C CYS A 160 -9.80 1.08 12.42
N CYS A 161 -8.47 0.98 12.51
CA CYS A 161 -7.74 1.11 13.77
C CYS A 161 -7.80 2.53 14.35
N ALA A 162 -7.70 3.58 13.51
CA ALA A 162 -7.67 4.96 13.97
C ALA A 162 -9.03 5.51 14.39
N CYS A 163 -10.12 5.00 13.80
CA CYS A 163 -11.49 5.42 14.10
C CYS A 163 -12.23 4.44 15.03
N GLU A 164 -11.57 3.36 15.43
CA GLU A 164 -12.13 2.29 16.24
C GLU A 164 -13.44 1.69 15.69
N SER A 165 -13.58 1.62 14.36
CA SER A 165 -14.81 1.18 13.70
C SER A 165 -14.52 0.55 12.34
N LEU A 166 -15.58 0.09 11.65
CA LEU A 166 -15.51 -0.28 10.25
C LEU A 166 -16.04 0.85 9.34
N LEU A 167 -16.00 2.11 9.81
CA LEU A 167 -16.41 3.33 9.09
C LEU A 167 -17.87 3.37 8.61
N GLU A 168 -18.79 2.58 9.21
CA GLU A 168 -20.23 2.56 8.86
C GLU A 168 -20.91 3.91 9.02
N ASP A 169 -20.44 4.72 9.96
CA ASP A 169 -20.96 6.03 10.31
C ASP A 169 -20.33 7.16 9.49
N GLN A 170 -19.40 6.83 8.58
CA GLN A 170 -18.63 7.79 7.78
C GLN A 170 -18.77 7.61 6.26
N PRO A 171 -19.99 7.42 5.70
CA PRO A 171 -20.15 7.24 4.26
C PRO A 171 -19.68 8.47 3.46
N ALA A 172 -19.97 9.69 3.92
CA ALA A 172 -19.54 10.92 3.23
C ALA A 172 -18.01 11.07 3.17
N THR A 173 -17.29 10.59 4.19
CA THR A 173 -15.82 10.54 4.19
C THR A 173 -15.32 9.62 3.08
N LEU A 174 -15.90 8.42 2.97
CA LEU A 174 -15.56 7.46 1.93
C LEU A 174 -15.90 8.02 0.55
N ASP A 175 -17.06 8.66 0.39
CA ASP A 175 -17.49 9.31 -0.86
C ASP A 175 -16.48 10.35 -1.35
N ALA A 176 -15.93 11.15 -0.44
CA ALA A 176 -14.93 12.16 -0.74
C ALA A 176 -13.54 11.56 -1.02
N THR A 177 -13.21 10.38 -0.49
CA THR A 177 -11.85 9.82 -0.53
C THR A 177 -11.66 8.82 -1.68
N LEU A 178 -12.60 7.89 -1.86
CA LEU A 178 -12.44 6.77 -2.78
C LEU A 178 -12.19 7.15 -4.26
N PRO A 179 -12.72 8.28 -4.80
CA PRO A 179 -12.39 8.73 -6.17
C PRO A 179 -10.89 9.03 -6.40
N HIS A 180 -10.13 9.33 -5.35
CA HIS A 180 -8.70 9.66 -5.42
C HIS A 180 -7.80 8.42 -5.48
N VAL A 181 -8.34 7.23 -5.23
CA VAL A 181 -7.56 6.00 -5.12
C VAL A 181 -7.06 5.57 -6.49
N ARG A 182 -5.81 5.12 -6.57
CA ARG A 182 -5.18 4.53 -7.77
C ARG A 182 -4.61 3.15 -7.54
N HIS A 183 -4.29 2.85 -6.27
CA HIS A 183 -3.75 1.58 -5.83
C HIS A 183 -4.48 1.14 -4.54
N ILE A 184 -4.66 -0.16 -4.32
CA ILE A 184 -5.25 -0.70 -3.09
C ILE A 184 -4.22 -1.57 -2.38
N HIS A 185 -4.07 -1.37 -1.08
CA HIS A 185 -3.58 -2.40 -0.19
C HIS A 185 -4.77 -3.17 0.39
N ALA A 186 -4.90 -4.45 0.02
CA ALA A 186 -6.07 -5.27 0.29
C ALA A 186 -5.93 -6.09 1.58
N ARG A 187 -5.36 -5.48 2.61
CA ARG A 187 -5.32 -6.03 3.96
C ARG A 187 -6.68 -5.83 4.64
N VAL A 188 -7.12 -6.82 5.41
CA VAL A 188 -8.35 -6.75 6.21
C VAL A 188 -8.00 -6.35 7.64
N GLY A 189 -8.42 -5.16 8.04
CA GLY A 189 -8.37 -4.71 9.44
C GLY A 189 -9.67 -4.96 10.20
N HIS A 190 -9.68 -4.57 11.45
CA HIS A 190 -10.84 -4.57 12.34
C HIS A 190 -10.86 -3.29 13.17
N ALA A 191 -11.95 -3.06 13.92
CA ALA A 191 -12.14 -1.87 14.74
C ALA A 191 -11.08 -1.64 15.84
N GLN A 192 -10.12 -2.54 16.04
CA GLN A 192 -9.11 -2.44 17.08
C GLN A 192 -7.70 -2.72 16.55
N GLY A 193 -7.54 -2.84 15.22
CA GLY A 193 -6.25 -3.19 14.63
C GLY A 193 -6.28 -3.20 13.10
N PRO A 194 -5.13 -2.94 12.45
CA PRO A 194 -5.02 -2.91 10.99
C PRO A 194 -5.04 -4.28 10.34
N GLN A 195 -5.01 -5.37 11.11
CA GLN A 195 -4.90 -6.72 10.59
C GLN A 195 -5.66 -7.68 11.49
N VAL A 196 -6.60 -8.41 10.90
CA VAL A 196 -7.21 -9.59 11.52
C VAL A 196 -6.20 -10.73 11.57
N SER A 197 -6.34 -11.67 12.51
CA SER A 197 -5.42 -12.81 12.58
C SER A 197 -5.49 -13.69 11.34
N ASP A 198 -6.69 -13.93 10.79
CA ASP A 198 -6.85 -14.59 9.50
C ASP A 198 -8.18 -14.17 8.85
N PHE A 199 -8.15 -13.48 7.72
CA PHE A 199 -9.37 -12.96 7.09
C PHE A 199 -10.35 -14.07 6.62
N ARG A 200 -9.89 -15.31 6.53
CA ARG A 200 -10.70 -16.47 6.13
C ARG A 200 -11.53 -17.01 7.30
N ALA A 201 -11.21 -16.62 8.53
CA ALA A 201 -11.88 -17.14 9.70
C ALA A 201 -13.31 -16.55 9.81
N PRO A 202 -14.34 -17.37 10.11
CA PRO A 202 -15.74 -16.91 10.08
C PRO A 202 -16.05 -15.72 10.99
N GLN A 203 -15.33 -15.58 12.10
CA GLN A 203 -15.50 -14.44 13.01
C GLN A 203 -15.11 -13.08 12.39
N PHE A 204 -14.31 -13.08 11.32
CA PHE A 204 -13.93 -11.88 10.58
C PHE A 204 -14.73 -11.68 9.28
N ALA A 205 -15.84 -12.40 9.12
CA ALA A 205 -16.65 -12.31 7.90
C ALA A 205 -17.23 -10.92 7.67
N ALA A 206 -17.55 -10.17 8.74
CA ALA A 206 -18.07 -8.81 8.65
C ALA A 206 -16.99 -7.82 8.18
N GLU A 207 -15.79 -7.93 8.75
CA GLU A 207 -14.60 -7.17 8.38
C GLU A 207 -14.23 -7.40 6.92
N LEU A 208 -14.14 -8.67 6.52
CA LEU A 208 -13.85 -9.04 5.13
C LEU A 208 -14.92 -8.47 4.18
N ALA A 209 -16.20 -8.67 4.49
CA ALA A 209 -17.30 -8.16 3.66
C ALA A 209 -17.26 -6.63 3.52
N ARG A 210 -16.92 -5.91 4.59
CA ARG A 210 -16.78 -4.46 4.55
C ARG A 210 -15.63 -4.02 3.64
N HIS A 211 -14.45 -4.61 3.80
CA HIS A 211 -13.29 -4.28 2.98
C HIS A 211 -13.53 -4.58 1.50
N LEU A 212 -14.12 -5.74 1.19
CA LEU A 212 -14.53 -6.11 -0.17
C LEU A 212 -15.53 -5.10 -0.76
N GLY A 213 -16.45 -4.56 0.04
CA GLY A 213 -17.38 -3.52 -0.40
C GLY A 213 -16.68 -2.20 -0.75
N TRP A 214 -15.65 -1.80 0.00
CA TRP A 214 -14.84 -0.63 -0.34
C TRP A 214 -14.04 -0.82 -1.62
N TRP A 215 -13.39 -1.97 -1.77
CA TRP A 215 -12.59 -2.28 -2.95
C TRP A 215 -13.47 -2.35 -4.21
N ASP A 216 -14.67 -2.95 -4.12
CA ASP A 216 -15.65 -2.93 -5.21
C ASP A 216 -16.02 -1.53 -5.63
N ARG A 217 -16.27 -0.66 -4.66
CA ARG A 217 -16.64 0.72 -4.92
C ARG A 217 -15.51 1.48 -5.60
N ILE A 218 -14.27 1.30 -5.16
CA ILE A 218 -13.10 1.89 -5.82
C ILE A 218 -12.99 1.35 -7.25
N VAL A 219 -13.06 0.03 -7.46
CA VAL A 219 -12.99 -0.59 -8.78
C VAL A 219 -14.08 -0.04 -9.71
N ALA A 220 -15.31 0.11 -9.22
CA ALA A 220 -16.42 0.68 -9.97
C ALA A 220 -16.17 2.15 -10.36
N LEU A 221 -15.69 2.98 -9.42
CA LEU A 221 -15.33 4.37 -9.68
C LEU A 221 -14.22 4.48 -10.73
N ARG A 222 -13.19 3.63 -10.64
CA ARG A 222 -12.08 3.59 -11.60
C ARG A 222 -12.54 3.14 -12.99
N ARG A 223 -13.42 2.14 -13.07
CA ARG A 223 -14.05 1.72 -14.34
C ARG A 223 -14.89 2.84 -14.95
N ALA A 224 -15.72 3.52 -14.15
CA ALA A 224 -16.55 4.62 -14.61
C ALA A 224 -15.72 5.82 -15.10
N ALA A 225 -14.56 6.06 -14.48
CA ALA A 225 -13.58 7.05 -14.93
C ALA A 225 -12.76 6.62 -16.17
N GLY A 226 -13.04 5.46 -16.76
CA GLY A 226 -12.36 4.97 -17.96
C GLY A 226 -10.94 4.46 -17.74
N ALA A 227 -10.57 4.12 -16.49
CA ALA A 227 -9.23 3.60 -16.21
C ALA A 227 -9.00 2.26 -16.95
N ALA A 228 -7.86 2.17 -17.65
CA ALA A 228 -7.46 0.96 -18.35
C ALA A 228 -7.04 -0.15 -17.37
N THR A 229 -6.35 0.23 -16.29
CA THR A 229 -5.77 -0.69 -15.31
C THR A 229 -5.98 -0.20 -13.88
N MET A 230 -6.02 -1.14 -12.94
CA MET A 230 -5.96 -0.89 -11.51
C MET A 230 -5.02 -1.91 -10.85
N THR A 231 -4.30 -1.48 -9.81
CA THR A 231 -3.33 -2.31 -9.10
C THR A 231 -3.79 -2.58 -7.66
N ILE A 232 -3.54 -3.79 -7.16
CA ILE A 232 -3.90 -4.21 -5.80
C ILE A 232 -2.76 -5.02 -5.20
N THR A 233 -2.41 -4.80 -3.94
CA THR A 233 -1.41 -5.57 -3.19
C THR A 233 -2.07 -6.09 -1.91
N PRO A 234 -2.18 -7.41 -1.66
CA PRO A 234 -2.87 -7.90 -0.46
C PRO A 234 -2.29 -7.43 0.89
N GLU A 235 -0.97 -7.22 0.96
CA GLU A 235 -0.24 -6.59 2.07
C GLU A 235 -0.55 -7.07 3.51
N PHE A 236 -0.84 -8.36 3.70
CA PHE A 236 -0.82 -8.96 5.04
C PHE A 236 0.63 -8.99 5.55
N GLY A 237 0.86 -8.32 6.67
CA GLY A 237 2.18 -8.07 7.22
C GLY A 237 2.67 -9.14 8.20
N PRO A 238 4.01 -9.32 8.33
CA PRO A 238 4.60 -10.19 9.35
C PRO A 238 4.35 -9.66 10.77
N VAL A 239 4.85 -10.36 11.78
CA VAL A 239 4.91 -9.85 13.17
C VAL A 239 5.58 -8.46 13.17
N PRO A 240 5.04 -7.45 13.89
CA PRO A 240 3.94 -7.54 14.87
C PRO A 240 2.53 -7.28 14.30
N TYR A 241 2.35 -7.14 12.98
CA TYR A 241 0.99 -7.03 12.40
C TYR A 241 0.25 -8.36 12.48
N THR A 242 0.93 -9.46 12.18
CA THR A 242 0.41 -10.79 12.50
C THR A 242 0.42 -10.98 14.01
N GLN A 243 -0.76 -11.24 14.58
CA GLN A 243 -0.93 -11.54 16.00
C GLN A 243 -0.14 -12.80 16.38
N THR A 244 0.42 -12.81 17.60
CA THR A 244 1.23 -13.93 18.10
C THR A 244 0.63 -14.55 19.36
N MET A 245 0.95 -15.81 19.61
CA MET A 245 0.62 -16.50 20.85
C MET A 245 1.32 -15.82 22.04
N PRO A 246 0.62 -15.58 23.17
CA PRO A 246 1.26 -15.10 24.39
C PRO A 246 2.40 -16.02 24.82
N PHE A 247 3.46 -15.44 25.36
CA PHE A 247 4.67 -16.12 25.84
C PHE A 247 5.54 -16.79 24.76
N SER A 248 5.00 -17.63 23.88
CA SER A 248 5.81 -18.29 22.83
C SER A 248 6.20 -17.34 21.70
N GLY A 249 5.39 -16.31 21.43
CA GLY A 249 5.61 -15.37 20.33
C GLY A 249 5.39 -15.96 18.94
N GLU A 250 4.89 -17.20 18.85
CA GLU A 250 4.60 -17.85 17.56
C GLU A 250 3.47 -17.11 16.82
N PRO A 251 3.64 -16.79 15.52
CA PRO A 251 2.56 -16.19 14.72
C PRO A 251 1.32 -17.09 14.68
N LEU A 252 0.14 -16.50 14.86
CA LEU A 252 -1.15 -17.21 14.77
C LEU A 252 -1.49 -17.66 13.34
N SER A 253 -0.86 -17.06 12.34
CA SER A 253 -1.11 -17.31 10.92
C SER A 253 0.15 -17.04 10.11
N ASP A 254 0.26 -17.63 8.92
CA ASP A 254 1.29 -17.28 7.96
C ASP A 254 0.83 -16.12 7.06
N ALA A 255 1.59 -15.01 7.08
CA ALA A 255 1.26 -13.81 6.32
C ALA A 255 1.34 -14.03 4.80
N TRP A 256 2.28 -14.84 4.32
CA TRP A 256 2.39 -15.16 2.90
C TRP A 256 1.16 -15.96 2.42
N ASP A 257 0.72 -16.95 3.20
CA ASP A 257 -0.45 -17.75 2.88
C ASP A 257 -1.73 -16.90 2.84
N GLN A 258 -1.84 -15.89 3.72
CA GLN A 258 -2.92 -14.89 3.63
C GLN A 258 -2.83 -14.05 2.36
N ASN A 259 -1.64 -13.56 2.00
CA ASN A 259 -1.43 -12.80 0.76
C ASN A 259 -1.82 -13.63 -0.49
N VAL A 260 -1.44 -14.92 -0.54
CA VAL A 260 -1.82 -15.83 -1.65
C VAL A 260 -3.31 -16.13 -1.64
N ALA A 261 -3.92 -16.33 -0.47
CA ALA A 261 -5.37 -16.57 -0.39
C ALA A 261 -6.16 -15.34 -0.85
N MET A 262 -5.74 -14.13 -0.47
CA MET A 262 -6.37 -12.88 -0.89
C MET A 262 -6.17 -12.64 -2.39
N LEU A 263 -5.00 -12.93 -2.95
CA LEU A 263 -4.78 -12.95 -4.41
C LEU A 263 -5.86 -13.78 -5.12
N ARG A 264 -6.08 -15.02 -4.66
CA ARG A 264 -7.07 -15.93 -5.28
C ARG A 264 -8.49 -15.37 -5.18
N LEU A 265 -8.87 -14.89 -3.99
CA LEU A 265 -10.17 -14.28 -3.74
C LEU A 265 -10.40 -13.07 -4.67
N LEU A 266 -9.44 -12.16 -4.75
CA LEU A 266 -9.54 -10.95 -5.58
C LEU A 266 -9.56 -11.28 -7.07
N ARG A 267 -8.76 -12.27 -7.53
CA ARG A 267 -8.80 -12.75 -8.91
C ARG A 267 -10.17 -13.32 -9.27
N GLU A 268 -10.78 -14.11 -8.39
CA GLU A 268 -12.12 -14.66 -8.61
C GLU A 268 -13.18 -13.56 -8.60
N ARG A 269 -13.13 -12.67 -7.61
CA ARG A 269 -14.10 -11.58 -7.44
C ARG A 269 -14.08 -10.58 -8.60
N TYR A 270 -12.90 -10.27 -9.11
CA TYR A 270 -12.71 -9.32 -10.19
C TYR A 270 -12.39 -9.98 -11.53
N ALA A 271 -12.62 -11.28 -11.64
CA ALA A 271 -12.64 -11.97 -12.92
C ALA A 271 -13.63 -11.23 -13.83
N ALA A 272 -13.08 -10.59 -14.86
CA ALA A 272 -13.82 -9.93 -15.92
C ALA A 272 -13.89 -10.88 -17.12
#